data_AF-A0A4R4TRN5-F1
#
_entry.id   AF-A0A4R4TRN5-F1
#
_cell.length_a   1.000
_cell.length_b   1.000
_cell.length_c   1.000
_cell.angle_alpha   90.00
_cell.angle_beta   90.00
_cell.angle_gamma   90.00
#
_symmetry.space_group_name_H-M   'P 1'
#
loop_
_entity.id
_entity.type
_entity.pdbx_description
1 polymer ?
#
loop_
_entity_poly.entity_id
_entity_poly.type
_entity_poly.pdbx_seq_one_letter_code
_entity_poly.pdbx_strand_id
1 'polypeptide(L)'
;MDGPEATRRTVLGTLGGAALWAVTGCDTAADPGAARPPERTGTAGAGTSSMCVLAPEGSEGPYYVDHNVLRRDIAEGRPGVPLNLRTTVLDVRTCRPIQGAAVEVWHADASAVYTGQLYFDDRVNAAVADGPYARRGAQRTVNDDDMFFPQYGEQSTLTVTGSPGRGYRASIMLGVRR
;
A
#
# COMPACT_ATOMS: atom_id res chain seq x y z
N MET A 1 -0.54 36.89 43.36
CA MET A 1 0.83 36.36 43.50
C MET A 1 1.11 35.58 42.25
N ASP A 2 1.75 36.28 41.33
CA ASP A 2 2.04 35.92 39.95
C ASP A 2 3.33 35.11 39.84
N GLY A 3 3.42 34.27 38.82
CA GLY A 3 4.66 33.69 38.30
C GLY A 3 4.37 32.82 37.06
N PRO A 4 5.14 32.96 35.96
CA PRO A 4 4.56 33.49 34.72
C PRO A 4 4.64 32.60 33.48
N GLU A 5 3.82 33.03 32.51
CA GLU A 5 3.64 32.59 31.14
C GLU A 5 4.88 32.72 30.23
N ALA A 6 4.84 31.92 29.15
CA ALA A 6 5.48 32.06 27.84
C ALA A 6 6.72 32.97 27.70
N THR A 7 7.86 32.35 27.38
CA THR A 7 9.02 33.08 26.80
C THR A 7 9.14 32.76 25.31
N ARG A 8 8.47 33.57 24.49
CA ARG A 8 8.92 33.90 23.12
C ARG A 8 9.75 35.18 23.22
N ARG A 9 11.04 35.10 22.96
CA ARG A 9 11.96 36.25 22.80
C ARG A 9 12.87 35.93 21.62
N THR A 10 13.29 36.81 20.71
CA THR A 10 12.95 38.18 20.31
C THR A 10 13.77 38.37 19.02
N VAL A 11 13.20 38.94 17.96
CA VAL A 11 13.94 39.36 16.75
C VAL A 11 14.17 40.87 16.83
N LEU A 12 15.44 41.31 16.68
CA LEU A 12 15.96 42.65 16.34
C LEU A 12 17.49 42.44 16.21
N GLY A 13 18.26 42.75 15.16
CA GLY A 13 18.11 43.67 14.03
C GLY A 13 19.10 44.84 14.17
N THR A 14 20.21 44.86 13.41
CA THR A 14 21.03 46.02 12.91
C THR A 14 22.36 45.50 12.34
N LEU A 15 22.67 45.59 11.03
CA LEU A 15 23.13 46.73 10.19
C LEU A 15 24.61 47.11 10.35
N GLY A 16 25.34 47.04 9.22
CA GLY A 16 26.66 47.64 8.97
C GLY A 16 27.55 46.67 8.17
N GLY A 17 28.11 46.98 7.01
CA GLY A 17 28.20 48.17 6.18
C GLY A 17 29.03 47.80 4.94
N ALA A 18 28.81 48.52 3.83
CA ALA A 18 29.31 48.22 2.50
C ALA A 18 30.79 48.58 2.25
N ALA A 19 31.41 47.91 1.26
CA ALA A 19 32.38 48.54 0.38
C ALA A 19 32.42 47.83 -0.99
N LEU A 20 32.15 48.62 -2.04
CA LEU A 20 32.17 48.31 -3.47
C LEU A 20 33.59 48.17 -4.02
N TRP A 21 33.70 47.64 -5.25
CA TRP A 21 34.58 47.96 -6.41
C TRP A 21 34.72 46.66 -7.21
N ALA A 22 34.64 46.54 -8.54
CA ALA A 22 34.38 47.43 -9.66
C ALA A 22 33.94 46.54 -10.86
N VAL A 23 33.34 47.14 -11.87
CA VAL A 23 32.86 46.49 -13.11
C VAL A 23 33.98 46.39 -14.13
N THR A 24 34.24 45.18 -14.67
CA THR A 24 34.79 45.00 -16.02
C THR A 24 34.54 43.56 -16.51
N GLY A 25 34.15 43.40 -17.78
CA GLY A 25 34.33 42.16 -18.52
C GLY A 25 33.06 41.56 -19.11
N CYS A 26 32.74 41.95 -20.33
CA CYS A 26 31.90 41.16 -21.23
C CYS A 26 32.79 40.03 -21.76
N ASP A 27 32.51 38.78 -21.38
CA ASP A 27 33.05 37.61 -22.07
C ASP A 27 31.90 36.62 -22.33
N THR A 28 31.55 36.49 -23.60
CA THR A 28 30.72 35.42 -24.13
C THR A 28 31.46 34.10 -24.01
N ALA A 29 31.22 33.36 -22.93
CA ALA A 29 31.61 31.96 -22.84
C ALA A 29 30.52 31.10 -23.49
N ALA A 30 30.86 30.52 -24.63
CA ALA A 30 30.07 29.54 -25.35
C ALA A 30 29.73 28.33 -24.46
N ASP A 31 28.47 27.91 -24.50
CA ASP A 31 27.93 26.72 -23.85
C ASP A 31 28.30 25.48 -24.68
N PRO A 32 29.21 24.58 -24.24
CA PRO A 32 29.48 23.35 -24.96
C PRO A 32 28.67 22.23 -24.32
N GLY A 33 27.62 21.81 -25.01
CA GLY A 33 27.16 20.42 -24.98
C GLY A 33 26.51 19.94 -23.67
N ALA A 34 25.26 20.33 -23.45
CA ALA A 34 24.34 19.48 -22.69
C ALA A 34 24.02 18.22 -23.52
N ALA A 35 24.82 17.18 -23.33
CA ALA A 35 24.52 15.85 -23.84
C ALA A 35 23.19 15.37 -23.24
N ARG A 36 22.21 15.14 -24.11
CA ARG A 36 20.91 14.56 -23.75
C ARG A 36 21.16 13.13 -23.25
N PRO A 37 20.65 12.72 -22.07
CA PRO A 37 20.70 11.31 -21.68
C PRO A 37 19.93 10.49 -22.73
N PRO A 38 20.39 9.28 -23.11
CA PRO A 38 19.59 8.44 -23.97
C PRO A 38 18.26 8.17 -23.25
N GLU A 39 17.15 8.47 -23.92
CA GLU A 39 15.84 7.97 -23.55
C GLU A 39 15.96 6.46 -23.45
N ARG A 40 15.86 5.96 -22.22
CA ARG A 40 15.79 4.54 -21.96
C ARG A 40 14.43 4.11 -22.48
N THR A 41 14.37 3.70 -23.75
CA THR A 41 13.26 2.90 -24.27
C THR A 41 13.26 1.62 -23.44
N GLY A 42 12.53 1.66 -22.33
CA GLY A 42 12.14 0.48 -21.61
C GLY A 42 11.21 -0.27 -22.53
N THR A 43 11.78 -1.16 -23.33
CA THR A 43 11.03 -2.33 -23.82
C THR A 43 10.54 -3.01 -22.56
N ALA A 44 9.29 -2.74 -22.20
CA ALA A 44 8.56 -3.53 -21.24
C ALA A 44 8.54 -4.93 -21.83
N GLY A 45 9.50 -5.74 -21.40
CA GLY A 45 9.47 -7.16 -21.64
C GLY A 45 8.10 -7.62 -21.19
N ALA A 46 7.34 -8.17 -22.13
CA ALA A 46 6.15 -8.93 -21.82
C ALA A 46 6.61 -10.14 -21.02
N GLY A 47 6.85 -9.92 -19.72
CA GLY A 47 6.86 -10.98 -18.74
C GLY A 47 5.48 -11.60 -18.86
N THR A 48 5.44 -12.87 -19.26
CA THR A 48 4.24 -13.69 -19.20
C THR A 48 3.77 -13.67 -17.77
N SER A 49 2.86 -12.74 -17.49
CA SER A 49 2.26 -12.58 -16.19
C SER A 49 1.40 -13.81 -16.00
N SER A 50 1.89 -14.75 -15.20
CA SER A 50 1.07 -15.78 -14.54
C SER A 50 -0.14 -15.18 -13.80
N MET A 51 -0.22 -13.86 -13.73
CA MET A 51 -1.26 -13.03 -13.15
C MET A 51 -2.33 -12.54 -14.14
N CYS A 52 -2.23 -12.84 -15.44
CA CYS A 52 -3.33 -12.63 -16.39
C CYS A 52 -4.15 -13.92 -16.55
N VAL A 53 -4.66 -14.42 -15.44
CA VAL A 53 -5.60 -15.54 -15.39
C VAL A 53 -6.86 -15.08 -14.69
N LEU A 54 -7.99 -15.73 -14.98
CA LEU A 54 -9.24 -15.42 -14.30
C LEU A 54 -9.09 -15.72 -12.81
N ALA A 55 -9.28 -14.71 -11.98
CA ALA A 55 -9.36 -14.89 -10.54
C ALA A 55 -10.57 -15.78 -10.23
N PRO A 56 -10.46 -16.66 -9.24
CA PRO A 56 -11.55 -17.56 -8.94
C PRO A 56 -12.68 -16.76 -8.28
N GLU A 57 -13.91 -17.10 -8.61
CA GLU A 57 -15.09 -16.48 -8.00
C GLU A 57 -15.41 -17.21 -6.69
N GLY A 58 -15.49 -16.46 -5.59
CA GLY A 58 -15.90 -16.95 -4.28
C GLY A 58 -17.29 -16.45 -3.90
N SER A 59 -17.93 -17.12 -2.94
CA SER A 59 -19.20 -16.64 -2.39
C SER A 59 -18.98 -15.38 -1.55
N GLU A 60 -19.85 -14.38 -1.67
CA GLU A 60 -19.82 -13.15 -0.85
C GLU A 60 -19.88 -13.43 0.67
N GLY A 61 -20.57 -14.50 1.07
CA GLY A 61 -20.76 -14.87 2.47
C GLY A 61 -21.88 -14.08 3.16
N PRO A 62 -22.26 -14.43 4.40
CA PRO A 62 -23.47 -13.92 5.04
C PRO A 62 -23.32 -12.54 5.71
N TYR A 63 -22.12 -11.96 5.67
CA TYR A 63 -21.77 -10.75 6.45
C TYR A 63 -21.55 -9.51 5.59
N TYR A 64 -21.69 -9.63 4.27
CA TYR A 64 -21.65 -8.46 3.40
C TYR A 64 -22.86 -7.57 3.65
N VAL A 65 -22.61 -6.27 3.66
CA VAL A 65 -23.64 -5.25 3.73
C VAL A 65 -23.26 -4.17 2.72
N ASP A 66 -24.15 -3.91 1.77
CA ASP A 66 -23.99 -2.84 0.81
C ASP A 66 -24.22 -1.48 1.51
N HIS A 67 -23.13 -0.85 1.90
CA HIS A 67 -23.15 0.47 2.51
C HIS A 67 -23.01 1.60 1.49
N ASN A 68 -22.73 1.32 0.22
CA ASN A 68 -22.49 2.32 -0.84
C ASN A 68 -21.47 3.43 -0.43
N VAL A 69 -20.42 3.08 0.32
CA VAL A 69 -19.39 4.04 0.77
C VAL A 69 -18.08 3.84 0.01
N LEU A 70 -17.65 4.87 -0.72
CA LEU A 70 -16.34 4.90 -1.36
C LEU A 70 -15.28 5.51 -0.43
N ARG A 71 -14.45 4.66 0.17
CA ARG A 71 -13.34 5.05 1.03
C ARG A 71 -12.12 4.15 0.81
N ARG A 72 -10.92 4.69 1.01
CA ARG A 72 -9.65 3.94 0.90
C ARG A 72 -9.13 3.43 2.25
N ASP A 73 -9.47 4.13 3.32
CA ASP A 73 -9.15 3.72 4.69
C ASP A 73 -10.44 3.21 5.33
N ILE A 74 -10.41 1.94 5.74
CA ILE A 74 -11.50 1.23 6.40
C ILE A 74 -11.12 0.77 7.81
N ALA A 75 -9.99 1.24 8.35
CA ALA A 75 -9.49 0.80 9.65
C ALA A 75 -10.36 1.30 10.81
N GLU A 76 -11.07 2.42 10.63
CA GLU A 76 -11.99 3.01 11.62
C GLU A 76 -11.34 3.27 13.00
N GLY A 77 -10.01 3.41 13.03
CA GLY A 77 -9.24 3.53 14.28
C GLY A 77 -9.28 2.27 15.16
N ARG A 78 -9.77 1.14 14.65
CA ARG A 78 -9.82 -0.12 15.41
C ARG A 78 -8.40 -0.66 15.66
N PRO A 79 -8.14 -1.26 16.83
CA PRO A 79 -6.85 -1.90 17.11
C PRO A 79 -6.54 -3.02 16.11
N GLY A 80 -5.30 -3.07 15.63
CA GLY A 80 -4.84 -4.08 14.66
C GLY A 80 -3.44 -3.77 14.16
N VAL A 81 -2.87 -4.70 13.38
CA VAL A 81 -1.64 -4.43 12.63
C VAL A 81 -2.03 -3.74 11.30
N PRO A 82 -1.50 -2.54 10.98
CA PRO A 82 -1.88 -1.83 9.77
C PRO A 82 -1.57 -2.62 8.49
N LEU A 83 -2.52 -2.68 7.56
CA LEU A 83 -2.37 -3.32 6.25
C LEU A 83 -2.67 -2.31 5.14
N ASN A 84 -1.68 -2.05 4.29
CA ASN A 84 -1.89 -1.31 3.05
C ASN A 84 -2.10 -2.31 1.91
N LEU A 85 -3.34 -2.48 1.47
CA LEU A 85 -3.71 -3.38 0.38
C LEU A 85 -3.72 -2.65 -0.96
N ARG A 86 -2.95 -3.16 -1.93
CA ARG A 86 -2.95 -2.71 -3.32
C ARG A 86 -3.54 -3.79 -4.24
N THR A 87 -4.70 -3.49 -4.80
CA THR A 87 -5.36 -4.36 -5.78
C THR A 87 -5.14 -3.82 -7.18
N THR A 88 -4.75 -4.69 -8.11
CA THR A 88 -4.71 -4.36 -9.55
C THR A 88 -5.71 -5.24 -10.28
N VAL A 89 -6.72 -4.63 -10.90
CA VAL A 89 -7.74 -5.37 -11.66
C VAL A 89 -7.35 -5.39 -13.13
N LEU A 90 -7.30 -6.58 -13.72
CA LEU A 90 -6.97 -6.81 -15.14
C LEU A 90 -8.18 -7.37 -15.89
N ASP A 91 -8.34 -6.99 -17.14
CA ASP A 91 -9.20 -7.73 -18.08
C ASP A 91 -8.42 -8.93 -18.61
N VAL A 92 -8.90 -10.15 -18.37
CA VAL A 92 -8.21 -11.38 -18.80
C VAL A 92 -8.19 -11.61 -20.31
N ARG A 93 -9.03 -10.91 -21.07
CA ARG A 93 -9.02 -10.98 -22.55
C ARG A 93 -7.88 -10.16 -23.14
N THR A 94 -7.58 -9.02 -22.53
CA THR A 94 -6.60 -8.05 -23.06
C THR A 94 -5.31 -8.00 -22.25
N CYS A 95 -5.31 -8.59 -21.04
CA CYS A 95 -4.27 -8.48 -20.02
C CYS A 95 -3.91 -7.03 -19.67
N ARG A 96 -4.87 -6.10 -19.82
CA ARG A 96 -4.69 -4.68 -19.52
C ARG A 96 -5.39 -4.32 -18.20
N PRO A 97 -4.80 -3.40 -17.40
CA PRO A 97 -5.46 -2.89 -16.21
C PRO A 97 -6.78 -2.18 -16.53
N ILE A 98 -7.83 -2.52 -15.80
CA ILE A 98 -9.13 -1.85 -15.88
C ILE A 98 -9.05 -0.55 -15.08
N GLN A 99 -9.09 0.59 -15.78
CA GLN A 99 -9.11 1.91 -15.15
C GLN A 99 -10.47 2.17 -14.51
N GLY A 100 -10.47 2.72 -13.29
CA GLY A 100 -11.70 3.08 -12.57
C GLY A 100 -12.51 1.88 -12.07
N ALA A 101 -11.93 0.68 -12.00
CA ALA A 101 -12.60 -0.46 -11.38
C ALA A 101 -12.96 -0.13 -9.92
N ALA A 102 -14.23 -0.30 -9.57
CA ALA A 102 -14.66 -0.28 -8.18
C ALA A 102 -14.21 -1.58 -7.51
N VAL A 103 -13.53 -1.46 -6.37
CA VAL A 103 -13.09 -2.58 -5.54
C VAL A 103 -13.67 -2.35 -4.16
N GLU A 104 -14.53 -3.27 -3.74
CA GLU A 104 -15.10 -3.28 -2.40
C GLU A 104 -14.41 -4.35 -1.56
N VAL A 105 -14.11 -4.00 -0.30
CA VAL A 105 -13.43 -4.86 0.66
C VAL A 105 -14.14 -4.74 2.00
N TRP A 106 -14.45 -5.88 2.60
CA TRP A 106 -14.97 -5.97 3.96
C TRP A 106 -14.11 -6.99 4.75
N HIS A 107 -13.99 -6.78 6.06
CA HIS A 107 -13.21 -7.68 6.91
C HIS A 107 -13.66 -7.61 8.39
N ALA A 108 -13.28 -8.63 9.16
CA ALA A 108 -13.37 -8.62 10.62
C ALA A 108 -12.34 -7.67 11.22
N ASP A 109 -12.68 -7.02 12.33
CA ASP A 109 -11.67 -6.41 13.18
C ASP A 109 -10.90 -7.49 13.98
N ALA A 110 -9.90 -7.09 14.78
CA ALA A 110 -9.10 -8.03 15.56
C ALA A 110 -9.92 -8.88 16.58
N SER A 111 -11.17 -8.51 16.85
CA SER A 111 -12.09 -9.15 17.79
C SER A 111 -13.10 -10.11 17.15
N ALA A 112 -13.17 -10.19 15.81
CA ALA A 112 -13.88 -11.23 15.05
C ALA A 112 -12.94 -12.07 14.14
N VAL A 113 -13.43 -13.21 13.64
CA VAL A 113 -12.78 -13.99 12.58
C VAL A 113 -13.87 -14.35 11.58
N TYR A 114 -13.62 -14.08 10.31
CA TYR A 114 -14.48 -14.50 9.20
C TYR A 114 -13.64 -15.27 8.20
N THR A 115 -14.29 -16.21 7.51
CA THR A 115 -13.70 -16.83 6.32
C THR A 115 -13.65 -15.77 5.22
N GLY A 116 -12.45 -15.37 4.82
CA GLY A 116 -12.23 -14.41 3.73
C GLY A 116 -11.78 -15.11 2.46
N GLN A 117 -12.05 -14.52 1.30
CA GLN A 117 -11.59 -15.06 0.00
C GLN A 117 -10.16 -14.60 -0.36
N LEU A 118 -9.49 -13.83 0.51
CA LEU A 118 -8.07 -13.47 0.38
C LEU A 118 -7.27 -14.17 1.47
N TYR A 119 -6.19 -14.84 1.08
CA TYR A 119 -5.35 -15.62 1.98
C TYR A 119 -4.04 -14.90 2.29
N PHE A 120 -3.45 -15.26 3.42
CA PHE A 120 -2.13 -14.83 3.84
C PHE A 120 -1.23 -16.06 3.97
N ASP A 121 0.07 -15.89 3.73
CA ASP A 121 1.05 -16.89 4.14
C ASP A 121 0.96 -17.12 5.65
N ASP A 122 0.97 -18.38 6.08
CA ASP A 122 0.83 -18.76 7.50
C ASP A 122 1.90 -18.10 8.39
N ARG A 123 3.08 -17.76 7.85
CA ARG A 123 4.11 -17.01 8.59
C ARG A 123 3.66 -15.60 8.97
N VAL A 124 2.83 -14.97 8.14
CA VAL A 124 2.28 -13.63 8.41
C VAL A 124 1.22 -13.74 9.50
N ASN A 125 0.34 -14.74 9.39
CA ASN A 125 -0.68 -15.04 10.40
C ASN A 125 -0.04 -15.36 11.77
N ALA A 126 1.01 -16.19 11.79
CA ALA A 126 1.76 -16.51 13.00
C ALA A 126 2.43 -15.26 13.59
N ALA A 127 3.04 -14.40 12.77
CA ALA A 127 3.74 -13.21 13.24
C ALA A 127 2.84 -12.18 13.92
N VAL A 128 1.55 -12.11 13.56
CA VAL A 128 0.61 -11.17 14.20
C VAL A 128 -0.06 -11.73 15.44
N ALA A 129 0.08 -13.03 15.72
CA ALA A 129 -0.64 -13.71 16.80
C ALA A 129 -0.37 -13.12 18.19
N ASP A 130 0.84 -12.67 18.49
CA ASP A 130 1.22 -12.17 19.83
C ASP A 130 0.82 -10.70 20.10
N GLY A 131 0.30 -10.00 19.08
CA GLY A 131 0.01 -8.57 19.14
C GLY A 131 -1.45 -8.25 19.50
N PRO A 132 -2.10 -7.30 18.78
CA PRO A 132 -3.53 -7.00 18.94
C PRO A 132 -4.47 -8.21 18.83
N TYR A 133 -3.96 -9.34 18.33
CA TYR A 133 -4.67 -10.59 18.12
C TYR A 133 -4.42 -11.64 19.22
N ALA A 134 -3.62 -11.36 20.26
CA ALA A 134 -3.21 -12.34 21.29
C ALA A 134 -4.37 -13.00 22.05
N ARG A 135 -5.51 -12.31 22.16
CA ARG A 135 -6.72 -12.87 22.79
C ARG A 135 -7.32 -14.06 22.02
N ARG A 136 -6.79 -14.39 20.83
CA ARG A 136 -7.21 -15.53 20.00
C ARG A 136 -6.47 -16.82 20.31
N GLY A 137 -5.30 -16.75 20.93
CA GLY A 137 -4.37 -17.87 20.94
C GLY A 137 -3.73 -18.12 19.57
N ALA A 138 -3.13 -19.30 19.40
CA ALA A 138 -2.48 -19.68 18.15
C ALA A 138 -3.47 -19.77 16.97
N GLN A 139 -2.96 -19.61 15.75
CA GLN A 139 -3.72 -19.78 14.51
C GLN A 139 -4.48 -21.10 14.52
N ARG A 140 -5.81 -21.05 14.34
CA ARG A 140 -6.69 -22.21 14.50
C ARG A 140 -6.73 -23.14 13.28
N THR A 141 -6.59 -22.58 12.09
CA THR A 141 -6.58 -23.31 10.81
C THR A 141 -5.48 -22.69 9.94
N VAL A 142 -4.53 -23.51 9.52
CA VAL A 142 -3.50 -23.14 8.55
C VAL A 142 -4.03 -23.36 7.14
N ASN A 143 -3.38 -22.77 6.13
CA ASN A 143 -3.84 -22.88 4.74
C ASN A 143 -3.97 -24.34 4.28
N ASP A 144 -3.06 -25.23 4.69
CA ASP A 144 -3.09 -26.66 4.34
C ASP A 144 -4.28 -27.42 4.97
N ASP A 145 -4.85 -26.91 6.05
CA ASP A 145 -6.00 -27.48 6.76
C ASP A 145 -7.34 -26.81 6.36
N ASP A 146 -7.30 -25.76 5.53
CA ASP A 146 -8.49 -25.05 5.07
C ASP A 146 -9.06 -25.73 3.82
N MET A 147 -10.28 -26.26 3.92
CA MET A 147 -10.95 -27.00 2.84
C MET A 147 -11.21 -26.18 1.55
N PHE A 148 -11.15 -24.86 1.62
CA PHE A 148 -11.32 -23.95 0.49
C PHE A 148 -9.98 -23.48 -0.10
N PHE A 149 -8.87 -23.58 0.65
CA PHE A 149 -7.56 -23.18 0.16
C PHE A 149 -7.13 -23.93 -1.12
N PRO A 150 -7.34 -25.26 -1.28
CA PRO A 150 -7.04 -25.94 -2.53
C PRO A 150 -7.82 -25.41 -3.75
N GLN A 151 -8.97 -24.75 -3.53
CA GLN A 151 -9.81 -24.21 -4.60
C GLN A 151 -9.43 -22.77 -4.97
N TYR A 152 -8.97 -21.97 -4.00
CA TYR A 152 -8.81 -20.52 -4.16
C TYR A 152 -7.42 -19.98 -3.81
N GLY A 153 -6.67 -20.69 -2.96
CA GLY A 153 -5.47 -20.24 -2.28
C GLY A 153 -4.35 -19.83 -3.24
N GLU A 154 -4.09 -20.63 -4.28
CA GLU A 154 -3.02 -20.35 -5.25
C GLU A 154 -3.18 -18.98 -5.94
N GLN A 155 -4.42 -18.58 -6.22
CA GLN A 155 -4.73 -17.37 -6.97
C GLN A 155 -5.14 -16.19 -6.08
N SER A 156 -5.46 -16.45 -4.81
CA SER A 156 -6.00 -15.45 -3.87
C SER A 156 -5.12 -15.20 -2.66
N THR A 157 -3.92 -15.78 -2.62
CA THR A 157 -2.92 -15.47 -1.59
C THR A 157 -2.22 -14.15 -1.88
N LEU A 158 -2.22 -13.25 -0.89
CA LEU A 158 -1.61 -11.94 -0.98
C LEU A 158 -0.07 -12.04 -0.98
N THR A 159 0.57 -11.25 -1.83
CA THR A 159 2.00 -11.00 -1.69
C THR A 159 2.21 -9.95 -0.60
N VAL A 160 2.86 -10.32 0.51
CA VAL A 160 2.97 -9.49 1.72
C VAL A 160 4.42 -9.17 2.05
N THR A 161 4.71 -7.92 2.39
CA THR A 161 6.00 -7.45 2.91
C THR A 161 5.79 -6.55 4.13
N GLY A 162 6.75 -6.55 5.07
CA GLY A 162 6.68 -5.73 6.28
C GLY A 162 6.81 -6.57 7.56
N SER A 163 6.32 -6.03 8.68
CA SER A 163 6.38 -6.70 9.98
C SER A 163 5.28 -6.21 10.92
N PRO A 164 4.93 -6.95 11.98
CA PRO A 164 3.85 -6.56 12.89
C PRO A 164 4.07 -5.17 13.53
N GLY A 165 5.32 -4.82 13.85
CA GLY A 165 5.65 -3.54 14.48
C GLY A 165 5.63 -2.32 13.55
N ARG A 166 5.66 -2.53 12.22
CA ARG A 166 5.64 -1.44 11.22
C ARG A 166 4.39 -1.46 10.33
N GLY A 167 3.59 -2.52 10.42
CA GLY A 167 2.53 -2.82 9.48
C GLY A 167 3.04 -3.52 8.22
N TYR A 168 2.09 -3.94 7.40
CA TYR A 168 2.30 -4.69 6.18
C TYR A 168 1.84 -3.93 4.95
N ARG A 169 2.53 -4.19 3.83
CA ARG A 169 2.05 -3.88 2.48
C ARG A 169 1.70 -5.19 1.81
N ALA A 170 0.47 -5.28 1.30
CA ALA A 170 -0.02 -6.44 0.56
C ALA A 170 -0.40 -6.04 -0.86
N SER A 171 -0.19 -6.94 -1.81
CA SER A 171 -0.65 -6.76 -3.18
C SER A 171 -1.25 -8.02 -3.77
N ILE A 172 -2.23 -7.83 -4.63
CA ILE A 172 -2.84 -8.88 -5.46
C ILE A 172 -3.23 -8.33 -6.84
N MET A 173 -3.13 -9.19 -7.85
CA MET A 173 -3.64 -8.94 -9.19
C MET A 173 -4.86 -9.83 -9.40
N LEU A 174 -5.99 -9.22 -9.76
CA LEU A 174 -7.27 -9.90 -9.98
C LEU A 174 -7.62 -9.81 -11.47
N GLY A 175 -7.59 -10.94 -12.17
CA GLY A 175 -8.11 -11.02 -13.53
C GLY A 175 -9.62 -11.22 -13.52
N VAL A 176 -10.36 -10.35 -14.20
CA VAL A 176 -11.83 -10.45 -14.33
C VAL A 176 -12.25 -10.48 -15.80
N ARG A 177 -13.49 -10.92 -16.06
CA ARG A 177 -14.14 -10.80 -17.37
C ARG A 177 -15.07 -9.60 -17.35
N ARG A 178 -15.07 -8.83 -18.43
CA ARG A 178 -16.04 -7.76 -18.70
C ARG A 178 -17.02 -8.19 -19.78
#